data_AF-A0A5E4L7J3-F1
#
_entry.id   AF-A0A5E4L7J3-F1
#
_cell.length_a   1.000
_cell.length_b   1.000
_cell.length_c   1.000
_cell.angle_alpha   90.00
_cell.angle_beta   90.00
_cell.angle_gamma   90.00
#
_symmetry.space_group_name_H-M   'P 1'
#
loop_
_entity.id
_entity.type
_entity.pdbx_description
1 polymer ?
#
loop_
_entity_poly.entity_id
_entity_poly.type
_entity_poly.pdbx_seq_one_letter_code
_entity_poly.pdbx_strand_id
1 'polypeptide(L)'
;MFEKITNIIALSLVIGIILTICLLLRGRFSKNFEDILKQNIGSFEINRRYVILYTLIFIPTFIYIMLNLSSYIILYFYFFAGFLILGFLGYILTKNPAALLSGLIYPILYFNYWNIYTFNLIACLFAIFIILLMSNLIKWNLLKLFFVLLLIMDIILVFITKDMVHLGNKIVSLQIPILIFIPFGQGITIGLGDVFIIGLLCVRFTKEKEYAGTKSMVFVWITAALFLIVLFIVATYLPRQPYPATIFVALSFMGAAILFEKVAGRS
;
A
#
# COMPACT_ATOMS: atom_id res chain seq x y z
N MET A 1 -7.58 18.83 -20.01
CA MET A 1 -8.17 19.02 -18.67
C MET A 1 -9.07 17.85 -18.29
N PHE A 2 -10.00 17.44 -19.16
CA PHE A 2 -10.92 16.32 -18.93
C PHE A 2 -10.21 14.99 -18.59
N GLU A 3 -9.21 14.57 -19.38
CA GLU A 3 -8.44 13.34 -19.14
C GLU A 3 -7.68 13.33 -17.79
N LYS A 4 -7.27 14.50 -17.32
CA LYS A 4 -6.57 14.64 -16.04
C LYS A 4 -7.53 14.42 -14.87
N ILE A 5 -8.75 14.93 -15.01
CA ILE A 5 -9.81 14.76 -14.01
C ILE A 5 -10.25 13.29 -13.96
N THR A 6 -10.45 12.65 -15.12
CA THR A 6 -10.83 11.23 -15.17
C THR A 6 -9.79 10.33 -14.51
N ASN A 7 -8.49 10.60 -14.70
CA ASN A 7 -7.43 9.87 -14.00
C ASN A 7 -7.49 10.02 -12.48
N ILE A 8 -7.66 11.24 -11.98
CA ILE A 8 -7.66 11.51 -10.54
C ILE A 8 -8.87 10.82 -9.87
N ILE A 9 -10.02 10.86 -10.54
CA ILE A 9 -11.23 10.16 -10.10
C ILE A 9 -10.98 8.65 -10.10
N ALA A 10 -10.48 8.09 -11.21
CA ALA A 10 -10.21 6.66 -11.31
C ALA A 10 -9.22 6.19 -10.23
N LEU A 11 -8.19 6.96 -9.91
CA LEU A 11 -7.19 6.62 -8.91
C LEU A 11 -7.79 6.54 -7.52
N SER A 12 -8.60 7.52 -7.19
CA SER A 12 -9.28 7.60 -5.90
C SER A 12 -10.31 6.48 -5.76
N LEU A 13 -10.99 6.11 -6.85
CA LEU A 13 -11.88 4.95 -6.88
C LEU A 13 -11.13 3.64 -6.68
N VAL A 14 -9.98 3.45 -7.35
CA VAL A 14 -9.15 2.25 -7.16
C VAL A 14 -8.71 2.12 -5.71
N ILE A 15 -8.27 3.21 -5.07
CA ILE A 15 -7.93 3.21 -3.64
C ILE A 15 -9.16 2.84 -2.81
N GLY A 16 -10.31 3.49 -3.03
CA GLY A 16 -11.56 3.17 -2.32
C GLY A 16 -11.97 1.70 -2.43
N ILE A 17 -11.81 1.11 -3.63
CA ILE A 17 -12.09 -0.31 -3.89
C ILE A 17 -11.10 -1.21 -3.16
N ILE A 18 -9.79 -0.96 -3.25
CA ILE A 18 -8.75 -1.71 -2.53
C ILE A 18 -9.05 -1.73 -1.04
N LEU A 19 -9.32 -0.55 -0.46
CA LEU A 19 -9.61 -0.41 0.96
C LEU A 19 -10.90 -1.14 1.36
N THR A 20 -11.94 -1.09 0.51
CA THR A 20 -13.18 -1.82 0.74
C THR A 20 -12.94 -3.33 0.72
N ILE A 21 -12.16 -3.84 -0.24
CA ILE A 21 -11.79 -5.26 -0.31
C ILE A 21 -11.01 -5.66 0.95
N CYS A 22 -10.06 -4.85 1.40
CA CYS A 22 -9.33 -5.11 2.65
C CYS A 22 -10.27 -5.20 3.85
N LEU A 23 -11.25 -4.30 3.99
CA LEU A 23 -12.22 -4.36 5.09
C LEU A 23 -13.10 -5.62 5.04
N LEU A 24 -13.55 -6.02 3.84
CA LEU A 24 -14.37 -7.22 3.64
C LEU A 24 -13.58 -8.51 3.95
N LEU A 25 -12.33 -8.60 3.49
CA LEU A 25 -11.49 -9.78 3.69
C LEU A 25 -10.90 -9.86 5.10
N ARG A 26 -10.86 -8.75 5.84
CA ARG A 26 -10.24 -8.66 7.18
C ARG A 26 -10.69 -9.77 8.12
N GLY A 27 -11.99 -10.02 8.22
CA GLY A 27 -12.54 -11.00 9.16
C GLY A 27 -12.04 -12.43 8.89
N ARG A 28 -12.18 -12.88 7.63
CA ARG A 28 -11.72 -14.21 7.21
C ARG A 28 -10.21 -14.34 7.29
N PHE A 29 -9.48 -13.31 6.85
CA PHE A 29 -8.01 -13.31 6.84
C PHE A 29 -7.45 -13.31 8.27
N SER A 30 -7.96 -12.48 9.18
CA SER A 30 -7.49 -12.40 10.59
C SER A 30 -7.61 -13.75 11.27
N LYS A 31 -8.76 -14.42 11.14
CA LYS A 31 -8.99 -15.73 11.76
C LYS A 31 -8.01 -16.78 11.24
N ASN A 32 -7.92 -16.93 9.91
CA ASN A 32 -7.03 -17.92 9.31
C ASN A 32 -5.56 -17.64 9.63
N PHE A 33 -5.15 -16.36 9.63
CA PHE A 33 -3.79 -15.95 9.92
C PHE A 33 -3.40 -16.20 11.38
N GLU A 34 -4.28 -15.86 12.33
CA GLU A 34 -4.07 -16.14 13.75
C GLU A 34 -3.96 -17.63 14.05
N ASP A 35 -4.79 -18.46 13.41
CA ASP A 35 -4.70 -19.92 13.53
C ASP A 35 -3.33 -20.44 13.07
N ILE A 36 -2.88 -19.98 11.91
CA ILE A 36 -1.58 -20.37 11.32
C ILE A 36 -0.41 -19.91 12.19
N LEU A 37 -0.47 -18.68 12.72
CA LEU A 37 0.57 -18.14 13.61
C LEU A 37 0.66 -18.93 14.92
N LYS A 38 -0.48 -19.16 15.58
CA LYS A 38 -0.53 -19.93 16.83
C LYS A 38 -0.01 -21.34 16.65
N GLN A 39 -0.30 -21.97 15.52
CA GLN A 39 0.15 -23.33 15.24
C GLN A 39 1.67 -23.43 14.99
N ASN A 40 2.27 -22.46 14.29
CA ASN A 40 3.63 -22.61 13.75
C ASN A 40 4.71 -21.80 14.48
N ILE A 41 4.36 -20.64 15.07
CA ILE A 41 5.35 -19.66 15.55
C ILE A 41 5.02 -19.21 17.00
N GLY A 42 3.75 -19.27 17.40
CA GLY A 42 3.27 -18.69 18.65
C GLY A 42 2.83 -17.23 18.48
N SER A 43 2.89 -16.45 19.56
CA SER A 43 2.54 -15.02 19.53
C SER A 43 3.71 -14.19 19.00
N PHE A 44 3.64 -13.76 17.75
CA PHE A 44 4.58 -12.79 17.19
C PHE A 44 4.00 -11.38 17.34
N GLU A 45 4.64 -10.54 18.15
CA GLU A 45 4.29 -9.11 18.26
C GLU A 45 5.48 -8.23 17.85
N ILE A 46 5.19 -7.25 17.00
CA ILE A 46 6.18 -6.25 16.60
C ILE A 46 6.43 -5.31 17.78
N ASN A 47 7.70 -5.12 18.14
CA ASN A 47 8.13 -4.20 19.19
C ASN A 47 8.53 -2.84 18.59
N ARG A 48 8.48 -1.78 19.41
CA ARG A 48 8.88 -0.41 19.04
C ARG A 48 10.30 -0.34 18.50
N ARG A 49 11.23 -1.11 19.06
CA ARG A 49 12.63 -1.18 18.59
C ARG A 49 12.70 -1.64 17.14
N TYR A 50 11.93 -2.65 16.76
CA TYR A 50 11.90 -3.15 15.38
C TYR A 50 11.33 -2.13 14.41
N VAL A 51 10.29 -1.39 14.80
CA VAL A 51 9.74 -0.31 13.96
C VAL A 51 10.79 0.76 13.68
N ILE A 52 11.50 1.22 14.71
CA ILE A 52 12.53 2.26 14.55
C ILE A 52 13.69 1.77 13.68
N LEU A 53 14.21 0.57 13.96
CA LEU A 53 15.30 -0.02 13.19
C LEU A 53 14.90 -0.25 11.73
N TYR A 54 13.70 -0.77 11.50
CA TYR A 54 13.20 -1.01 10.16
C TYR A 54 13.06 0.29 9.37
N THR A 55 12.43 1.31 9.94
CA THR A 55 12.21 2.58 9.22
C THR A 55 13.50 3.38 9.03
N LEU A 56 14.34 3.51 10.05
CA LEU A 56 15.51 4.40 9.97
C LEU A 56 16.74 3.75 9.34
N ILE A 57 16.87 2.43 9.41
CA ILE A 57 18.06 1.72 8.93
C ILE A 57 17.69 0.86 7.72
N PHE A 58 16.72 -0.04 7.86
CA PHE A 58 16.45 -1.03 6.82
C PHE A 58 15.92 -0.39 5.53
N ILE A 59 14.91 0.48 5.58
CA ILE A 59 14.34 1.08 4.36
C ILE A 59 15.38 1.91 3.58
N PRO A 60 16.12 2.86 4.18
CA PRO A 60 17.14 3.63 3.45
C PRO A 60 18.26 2.74 2.90
N THR A 61 18.71 1.76 3.69
CA THR A 61 19.76 0.81 3.24
C THR A 61 19.25 -0.04 2.08
N PHE A 62 18.00 -0.51 2.14
CA PHE A 62 17.37 -1.26 1.06
C PHE A 62 17.28 -0.44 -0.22
N ILE A 63 16.86 0.83 -0.13
CA ILE A 63 16.82 1.75 -1.27
C ILE A 63 18.21 1.94 -1.88
N TYR A 64 19.21 2.21 -1.04
CA TYR A 64 20.60 2.35 -1.47
C TYR A 64 21.13 1.09 -2.17
N ILE A 65 20.86 -0.10 -1.63
CA ILE A 65 21.24 -1.37 -2.27
C ILE A 65 20.53 -1.51 -3.63
N MET A 66 19.22 -1.27 -3.70
CA MET A 66 18.44 -1.40 -4.94
C MET A 66 18.91 -0.43 -6.04
N LEU A 67 19.35 0.77 -5.68
CA LEU A 67 19.94 1.72 -6.63
C LEU A 67 21.20 1.16 -7.30
N ASN A 68 22.04 0.47 -6.53
CA ASN A 68 23.34 -0.04 -6.99
C ASN A 68 23.29 -1.45 -7.62
N LEU A 69 22.21 -2.21 -7.42
CA LEU A 69 22.06 -3.54 -8.00
C LEU A 69 21.81 -3.51 -9.52
N SER A 70 22.16 -4.60 -10.22
CA SER A 70 21.81 -4.73 -11.64
C SER A 70 20.30 -4.96 -11.82
N SER A 71 19.77 -4.53 -12.96
CA SER A 71 18.35 -4.69 -13.31
C SER A 71 17.85 -6.14 -13.25
N TYR A 72 18.67 -7.11 -13.67
CA TYR A 72 18.32 -8.53 -13.63
C TYR A 72 18.18 -9.06 -12.20
N ILE A 73 19.06 -8.65 -11.29
CA ILE A 73 18.99 -9.05 -9.88
C ILE A 73 17.74 -8.48 -9.23
N ILE A 74 17.41 -7.22 -9.52
CA ILE A 74 16.19 -6.58 -9.04
C ILE A 74 14.96 -7.36 -9.53
N LEU A 75 14.89 -7.66 -10.83
CA LEU A 75 13.77 -8.40 -11.39
C LEU A 75 13.61 -9.78 -10.76
N TYR A 76 14.69 -10.53 -10.57
CA TYR A 76 14.68 -11.83 -9.88
C TYR A 76 14.17 -11.70 -8.44
N PHE A 77 14.66 -10.71 -7.70
CA PHE A 77 14.23 -10.44 -6.34
C PHE A 77 12.71 -10.16 -6.28
N TYR A 78 12.18 -9.38 -7.22
CA TYR A 78 10.74 -9.10 -7.28
C TYR A 78 9.91 -10.31 -7.71
N PHE A 79 10.39 -11.17 -8.61
CA PHE A 79 9.71 -12.44 -8.91
C PHE A 79 9.64 -13.34 -7.69
N PHE A 80 10.75 -13.49 -6.97
CA PHE A 80 10.80 -14.28 -5.77
C PHE A 80 9.87 -13.71 -4.68
N ALA A 81 9.93 -12.40 -4.44
CA ALA A 81 9.06 -11.73 -3.47
C ALA A 81 7.57 -11.86 -3.87
N GLY A 82 7.23 -11.65 -5.14
CA GLY A 82 5.88 -11.78 -5.65
C GLY A 82 5.32 -13.20 -5.56
N PHE A 83 6.17 -14.20 -5.84
CA PHE A 83 5.84 -15.62 -5.66
C PHE A 83 5.49 -15.92 -4.20
N LEU A 84 6.32 -15.46 -3.25
CA LEU A 84 6.07 -15.66 -1.82
C LEU A 84 4.80 -14.95 -1.36
N ILE A 85 4.60 -13.70 -1.76
CA ILE A 85 3.45 -12.89 -1.39
C ILE A 85 2.14 -13.54 -1.84
N LEU A 86 2.01 -13.88 -3.13
CA LEU A 86 0.79 -14.46 -3.66
C LEU A 86 0.59 -15.89 -3.19
N GLY A 87 1.67 -16.69 -3.13
CA GLY A 87 1.61 -18.05 -2.60
C GLY A 87 1.10 -18.06 -1.15
N PHE A 88 1.63 -17.17 -0.30
CA PHE A 88 1.21 -17.09 1.10
C PHE A 88 -0.21 -16.52 1.24
N LEU A 89 -0.60 -15.54 0.42
CA LEU A 89 -1.99 -15.06 0.34
C LEU A 89 -2.94 -16.22 0.03
N GLY A 90 -2.65 -17.00 -1.01
CA GLY A 90 -3.45 -18.16 -1.42
C GLY A 90 -3.55 -19.20 -0.30
N TYR A 91 -2.43 -19.49 0.37
CA TYR A 91 -2.39 -20.39 1.51
C TYR A 91 -3.25 -19.91 2.68
N ILE A 92 -3.16 -18.63 3.09
CA ILE A 92 -3.97 -18.09 4.19
C ILE A 92 -5.47 -18.13 3.87
N LEU A 93 -5.86 -17.79 2.64
CA LEU A 93 -7.28 -17.71 2.27
C LEU A 93 -7.96 -19.09 2.18
N THR A 94 -7.21 -20.13 1.80
CA THR A 94 -7.73 -21.47 1.52
C THR A 94 -7.35 -22.52 2.58
N LYS A 95 -6.30 -22.28 3.37
CA LYS A 95 -5.62 -23.26 4.24
C LYS A 95 -5.12 -24.50 3.49
N ASN A 96 -5.00 -24.44 2.17
CA ASN A 96 -4.52 -25.56 1.34
C ASN A 96 -3.06 -25.29 0.90
N PRO A 97 -2.08 -26.17 1.22
CA PRO A 97 -0.69 -25.98 0.80
C PRO A 97 -0.52 -25.91 -0.73
N ALA A 98 -1.39 -26.56 -1.50
CA ALA A 98 -1.36 -26.44 -2.97
C ALA A 98 -1.59 -25.00 -3.45
N ALA A 99 -2.24 -24.16 -2.65
CA ALA A 99 -2.43 -22.74 -2.97
C ALA A 99 -1.13 -21.92 -2.92
N LEU A 100 -0.02 -22.45 -2.40
CA LEU A 100 1.31 -21.83 -2.54
C LEU A 100 1.70 -21.68 -4.02
N LEU A 101 1.21 -22.56 -4.90
CA LEU A 101 1.44 -22.49 -6.34
C LEU A 101 0.76 -21.28 -7.00
N SER A 102 -0.18 -20.60 -6.31
CA SER A 102 -0.72 -19.32 -6.79
C SER A 102 0.36 -18.24 -6.94
N GLY A 103 1.50 -18.39 -6.26
CA GLY A 103 2.70 -17.58 -6.48
C GLY A 103 3.19 -17.58 -7.93
N LEU A 104 3.00 -18.68 -8.67
CA LEU A 104 3.42 -18.81 -10.07
C LEU A 104 2.61 -17.93 -11.01
N ILE A 105 1.43 -17.45 -10.60
CA ILE A 105 0.58 -16.58 -11.41
C ILE A 105 1.35 -15.31 -11.81
N TYR A 106 2.13 -14.72 -10.91
CA TYR A 106 2.89 -13.51 -11.22
C TYR A 106 3.91 -13.70 -12.35
N PRO A 107 4.91 -14.58 -12.25
CA PRO A 107 5.87 -14.78 -13.33
C PRO A 107 5.21 -15.26 -14.62
N ILE A 108 4.18 -16.11 -14.55
CA ILE A 108 3.46 -16.58 -15.76
C ILE A 108 2.79 -15.40 -16.48
N LEU A 109 2.10 -14.52 -15.75
CA LEU A 109 1.48 -13.33 -16.34
C LEU A 109 2.52 -12.34 -16.87
N TYR A 110 3.65 -12.18 -16.17
CA TYR A 110 4.73 -11.29 -16.58
C TYR A 110 5.37 -11.72 -17.91
N PHE A 111 5.61 -13.02 -18.12
CA PHE A 111 6.25 -13.46 -19.36
C PHE A 111 5.29 -13.62 -20.54
N ASN A 112 4.00 -13.91 -20.30
CA ASN A 112 3.07 -14.27 -21.37
C ASN A 112 2.00 -13.21 -21.67
N TYR A 113 1.56 -12.45 -20.66
CA TYR A 113 0.37 -11.58 -20.75
C TYR A 113 0.58 -10.21 -20.09
N TRP A 114 1.80 -9.67 -20.16
CA TRP A 114 2.12 -8.39 -19.50
C TRP A 114 1.55 -7.21 -20.25
N ASN A 115 0.58 -6.56 -19.63
CA ASN A 115 -0.04 -5.33 -20.10
C ASN A 115 -0.41 -4.46 -18.88
N ILE A 116 -0.90 -3.25 -19.13
CA ILE A 116 -1.23 -2.31 -18.04
C ILE A 116 -2.31 -2.86 -17.07
N TYR A 117 -3.22 -3.70 -17.56
CA TYR A 117 -4.27 -4.29 -16.75
C TYR A 117 -3.73 -5.40 -15.83
N THR A 118 -2.90 -6.31 -16.36
CA THR A 118 -2.26 -7.37 -15.55
C THR A 118 -1.26 -6.79 -14.57
N PHE A 119 -0.52 -5.75 -14.98
CA PHE A 119 0.34 -4.96 -14.10
C PHE A 119 -0.43 -4.41 -12.90
N ASN A 120 -1.52 -3.66 -13.14
CA ASN A 120 -2.31 -3.04 -12.07
C ASN A 120 -3.01 -4.08 -11.21
N LEU A 121 -3.49 -5.17 -11.79
CA LEU A 121 -4.14 -6.25 -11.06
C LEU A 121 -3.16 -6.84 -10.03
N ILE A 122 -1.94 -7.17 -10.44
CA ILE A 122 -0.92 -7.72 -9.54
C ILE A 122 -0.50 -6.70 -8.48
N ALA A 123 -0.33 -5.44 -8.85
CA ALA A 123 -0.05 -4.36 -7.90
C ALA A 123 -1.18 -4.25 -6.84
N CYS A 124 -2.45 -4.28 -7.25
CA CYS A 124 -3.58 -4.28 -6.33
C CYS A 124 -3.58 -5.50 -5.40
N LEU A 125 -3.28 -6.70 -5.91
CA LEU A 125 -3.20 -7.91 -5.08
C LEU A 125 -2.08 -7.83 -4.04
N PHE A 126 -0.89 -7.34 -4.43
CA PHE A 126 0.22 -7.10 -3.51
C PHE A 126 -0.18 -6.08 -2.42
N ALA A 127 -0.81 -4.98 -2.81
CA ALA A 127 -1.27 -3.96 -1.87
C ALA A 127 -2.25 -4.56 -0.85
N ILE A 128 -3.30 -5.24 -1.33
CA ILE A 128 -4.34 -5.86 -0.48
C ILE A 128 -3.70 -6.83 0.51
N PHE A 129 -2.81 -7.71 0.04
CA PHE A 129 -2.18 -8.70 0.90
C PHE A 129 -1.30 -8.06 1.98
N ILE A 130 -0.40 -7.14 1.61
CA ILE A 130 0.51 -6.52 2.57
C ILE A 130 -0.27 -5.70 3.59
N ILE A 131 -1.34 -4.98 3.18
CA ILE A 131 -2.24 -4.27 4.10
C ILE A 131 -2.87 -5.23 5.10
N LEU A 132 -3.48 -6.33 4.62
CA LEU A 132 -4.14 -7.32 5.47
C LEU A 132 -3.15 -7.96 6.46
N LEU A 133 -1.99 -8.39 5.97
CA LEU A 133 -0.92 -8.99 6.76
C LEU A 133 -0.46 -8.04 7.87
N MET A 134 -0.06 -6.82 7.51
CA MET A 134 0.50 -5.86 8.46
C MET A 134 -0.54 -5.32 9.44
N SER A 135 -1.80 -5.20 9.03
CA SER A 135 -2.88 -4.72 9.91
C SER A 135 -3.15 -5.64 11.11
N ASN A 136 -2.81 -6.93 10.97
CA ASN A 136 -2.91 -7.92 12.04
C ASN A 136 -1.66 -7.96 12.92
N LEU A 137 -0.49 -7.64 12.38
CA LEU A 137 0.79 -7.69 13.10
C LEU A 137 1.11 -6.40 13.88
N ILE A 138 0.71 -5.23 13.37
CA ILE A 138 1.06 -3.94 13.93
C ILE A 138 -0.06 -3.42 14.86
N LYS A 139 0.32 -3.03 16.08
CA LYS A 139 -0.54 -2.31 17.04
C LYS A 139 -0.71 -0.84 16.63
N TRP A 140 -1.84 -0.22 16.97
CA TRP A 140 -2.13 1.18 16.59
C TRP A 140 -1.07 2.19 17.06
N ASN A 141 -0.58 2.05 18.29
CA ASN A 141 0.47 2.93 18.83
C ASN A 141 1.79 2.83 18.04
N LEU A 142 2.11 1.63 17.55
CA LEU A 142 3.29 1.40 16.73
C LEU A 142 3.09 1.87 15.30
N LEU A 143 1.88 1.75 14.75
CA LEU A 143 1.54 2.26 13.43
C LEU A 143 1.70 3.78 13.35
N LYS A 144 1.22 4.52 14.36
CA LYS A 144 1.40 5.97 14.44
C LYS A 144 2.88 6.35 14.39
N LEU A 145 3.73 5.65 15.16
CA LEU A 145 5.17 5.87 15.15
C LEU A 145 5.78 5.55 13.77
N PHE A 146 5.45 4.39 13.21
CA PHE A 146 5.92 3.97 11.89
C PHE A 146 5.57 5.01 10.83
N PHE A 147 4.33 5.50 10.83
CA PHE A 147 3.83 6.48 9.89
C PHE A 147 4.57 7.81 9.97
N VAL A 148 4.76 8.35 11.18
CA VAL A 148 5.48 9.63 11.38
C VAL A 148 6.94 9.51 10.93
N LEU A 149 7.61 8.42 11.29
CA LEU A 149 9.00 8.18 10.87
C LEU A 149 9.10 8.03 9.35
N LEU A 150 8.16 7.32 8.73
CA LEU A 150 8.13 7.11 7.29
C LEU A 150 7.88 8.42 6.54
N LEU A 151 6.98 9.28 7.02
CA LEU A 151 6.70 10.59 6.43
C LEU A 151 7.94 11.49 6.44
N ILE A 152 8.67 11.54 7.56
CA ILE A 152 9.93 12.29 7.65
C ILE A 152 10.96 11.73 6.66
N MET A 153 11.10 10.41 6.60
CA MET A 153 12.04 9.74 5.71
C MET A 153 11.70 9.97 4.23
N ASP A 154 10.42 9.92 3.85
CA ASP A 154 9.97 10.15 2.47
C ASP A 154 10.29 11.59 2.01
N ILE A 155 10.07 12.58 2.88
CA ILE A 155 10.47 13.97 2.63
C ILE A 155 11.98 14.06 2.35
N ILE A 156 12.80 13.40 3.16
CA ILE A 156 14.27 13.39 2.98
C ILE A 156 14.64 12.71 1.65
N LEU A 157 14.10 11.53 1.38
CA LEU A 157 14.48 10.75 0.20
C LEU A 157 13.97 11.34 -1.12
N VAL A 158 12.88 12.08 -1.09
CA VAL A 158 12.31 12.72 -2.29
C VAL A 158 12.94 14.10 -2.54
N PHE A 159 13.00 14.97 -1.52
CA PHE A 159 13.48 16.34 -1.72
C PHE A 159 14.99 16.52 -1.54
N ILE A 160 15.60 15.82 -0.59
CA ILE A 160 17.01 16.03 -0.25
C ILE A 160 17.90 15.14 -1.13
N THR A 161 17.72 13.82 -1.07
CA THR A 161 18.62 12.89 -1.79
C THR A 161 18.17 12.59 -3.21
N LYS A 162 16.86 12.69 -3.49
CA LYS A 162 16.22 12.31 -4.77
C LYS A 162 16.39 10.83 -5.14
N ASP A 163 16.85 10.01 -4.21
CA ASP A 163 17.08 8.57 -4.40
C ASP A 163 15.79 7.84 -4.79
N MET A 164 14.65 8.25 -4.20
CA MET A 164 13.34 7.69 -4.56
C MET A 164 12.95 7.98 -6.00
N VAL A 165 13.36 9.11 -6.57
CA VAL A 165 13.09 9.47 -7.97
C VAL A 165 13.92 8.59 -8.90
N HIS A 166 15.21 8.41 -8.59
CA HIS A 166 16.11 7.55 -9.35
C HIS A 166 15.67 6.08 -9.30
N LEU A 167 15.34 5.59 -8.11
CA LEU A 167 14.83 4.23 -7.91
C LEU A 167 13.49 4.04 -8.61
N GLY A 168 12.60 5.02 -8.52
CA GLY A 168 11.31 5.04 -9.23
C GLY A 168 11.49 4.86 -10.74
N ASN A 169 12.36 5.65 -11.37
CA ASN A 169 12.62 5.55 -12.81
C ASN A 169 13.15 4.16 -13.21
N LYS A 170 14.05 3.59 -12.39
CA LYS A 170 14.59 2.24 -12.62
C LYS A 170 13.49 1.19 -12.53
N ILE A 171 12.62 1.28 -11.54
CA ILE A 171 11.51 0.34 -11.34
C ILE A 171 10.47 0.45 -12.46
N VAL A 172 10.14 1.67 -12.90
CA VAL A 172 9.26 1.91 -14.03
C VAL A 172 9.84 1.28 -15.31
N SER A 173 11.14 1.43 -15.54
CA SER A 173 11.81 0.83 -16.71
C SER A 173 11.77 -0.70 -16.71
N LEU A 174 11.74 -1.32 -15.53
CA LEU A 174 11.63 -2.77 -15.37
C LEU A 174 10.18 -3.26 -15.34
N GLN A 175 9.21 -2.36 -15.47
CA GLN A 175 7.78 -2.67 -15.43
C GLN A 175 7.40 -3.53 -14.21
N ILE A 176 7.97 -3.23 -13.03
CA ILE A 176 7.70 -3.97 -11.80
C ILE A 176 6.39 -3.45 -11.17
N PRO A 177 5.44 -4.32 -10.76
CA PRO A 177 4.11 -3.95 -10.28
C PRO A 177 4.10 -3.43 -8.84
N ILE A 178 4.86 -2.36 -8.57
CA ILE A 178 4.86 -1.63 -7.29
C ILE A 178 4.35 -0.19 -7.43
N LEU A 179 3.73 0.11 -8.57
CA LEU A 179 2.99 1.32 -8.84
C LEU A 179 1.58 0.92 -9.24
N ILE A 180 0.63 1.83 -9.17
CA ILE A 180 -0.64 1.71 -9.89
C ILE A 180 -0.62 2.78 -10.97
N PHE A 181 -0.73 2.36 -12.24
CA PHE A 181 -0.77 3.24 -13.40
C PHE A 181 -2.20 3.41 -13.87
N ILE A 182 -2.68 4.64 -13.97
CA ILE A 182 -3.98 4.89 -14.61
C ILE A 182 -3.75 5.43 -16.01
N PRO A 183 -4.18 4.69 -17.07
CA PRO A 183 -3.71 4.91 -18.43
C PRO A 183 -4.39 6.04 -19.20
N PHE A 184 -5.31 6.84 -18.63
CA PHE A 184 -5.93 7.90 -19.44
C PHE A 184 -4.95 9.08 -19.62
N GLY A 185 -4.80 9.62 -20.83
CA GLY A 185 -3.96 10.80 -21.08
C GLY A 185 -2.51 10.73 -20.55
N GLN A 186 -2.07 11.73 -19.80
CA GLN A 186 -0.67 11.86 -19.31
C GLN A 186 -0.26 10.86 -18.21
N GLY A 187 -1.18 9.99 -17.77
CA GLY A 187 -0.95 9.00 -16.73
C GLY A 187 -0.75 9.61 -15.34
N ILE A 188 -1.45 9.09 -14.33
CA ILE A 188 -1.12 9.38 -12.92
C ILE A 188 -0.67 8.07 -12.29
N THR A 189 0.45 8.15 -11.58
CA THR A 189 1.05 7.03 -10.87
C THR A 189 0.98 7.26 -9.37
N ILE A 190 0.74 6.19 -8.63
CA ILE A 190 0.89 6.17 -7.18
C ILE A 190 1.77 5.01 -6.76
N GLY A 191 2.60 5.24 -5.74
CA GLY A 191 3.37 4.20 -5.07
C GLY A 191 2.46 3.17 -4.41
N LEU A 192 2.75 1.89 -4.61
CA LEU A 192 2.11 0.84 -3.82
C LEU A 192 2.44 1.00 -2.32
N GLY A 193 3.58 1.60 -2.00
CA GLY A 193 3.92 2.02 -0.63
C GLY A 193 2.89 3.00 -0.05
N ASP A 194 2.49 4.03 -0.79
CA ASP A 194 1.50 5.01 -0.33
C ASP A 194 0.11 4.38 -0.16
N VAL A 195 -0.29 3.52 -1.11
CA VAL A 195 -1.52 2.73 -1.03
C VAL A 195 -1.51 1.80 0.18
N PHE A 196 -0.36 1.18 0.45
CA PHE A 196 -0.15 0.35 1.63
C PHE A 196 -0.32 1.16 2.92
N ILE A 197 0.28 2.35 3.02
CA ILE A 197 0.20 3.18 4.22
C ILE A 197 -1.21 3.68 4.47
N ILE A 198 -1.89 4.24 3.47
CA ILE A 198 -3.27 4.71 3.64
C ILE A 198 -4.19 3.55 4.01
N GLY A 199 -3.97 2.37 3.43
CA GLY A 199 -4.77 1.19 3.76
C GLY A 199 -4.52 0.62 5.13
N LEU A 200 -3.25 0.57 5.55
CA LEU A 200 -2.89 0.13 6.89
C LEU A 200 -3.48 1.07 7.94
N LEU A 201 -3.40 2.40 7.72
CA LEU A 201 -4.03 3.40 8.58
C LEU A 201 -5.54 3.22 8.67
N CYS A 202 -6.25 3.10 7.54
CA CYS A 202 -7.70 2.94 7.53
C CYS A 202 -8.18 1.65 8.19
N VAL A 203 -7.57 0.52 7.82
CA VAL A 203 -7.95 -0.80 8.35
C VAL A 203 -7.68 -0.89 9.84
N ARG A 204 -6.55 -0.35 10.31
CA ARG A 204 -6.18 -0.38 11.72
C ARG A 204 -6.96 0.64 12.54
N PHE A 205 -7.19 1.85 12.03
CA PHE A 205 -8.01 2.87 12.70
C PHE A 205 -9.44 2.39 12.93
N THR A 206 -10.08 1.83 11.90
CA THR A 206 -11.44 1.27 12.02
C THR A 206 -11.49 0.07 12.97
N LYS A 207 -10.42 -0.74 13.05
CA LYS A 207 -10.31 -1.83 14.04
C LYS A 207 -10.17 -1.29 15.46
N GLU A 208 -9.30 -0.31 15.66
CA GLU A 208 -9.02 0.31 16.97
C GLU A 208 -10.24 1.03 17.54
N LYS A 209 -11.03 1.68 16.67
CA LYS A 209 -12.27 2.39 17.04
C LYS A 209 -13.51 1.49 17.04
N GLU A 210 -13.33 0.19 16.84
CA GLU A 210 -14.41 -0.81 16.77
C GLU A 210 -15.50 -0.46 15.75
N TYR A 211 -15.13 0.25 14.68
CA TYR A 211 -16.04 0.55 13.58
C TYR A 211 -16.25 -0.71 12.73
N ALA A 212 -17.49 -1.21 12.75
CA ALA A 212 -17.92 -2.36 11.97
C ALA A 212 -18.87 -1.97 10.83
N GLY A 213 -18.92 -2.83 9.80
CA GLY A 213 -19.87 -2.71 8.69
C GLY A 213 -19.84 -1.35 8.01
N THR A 214 -21.02 -0.74 7.85
CA THR A 214 -21.23 0.52 7.13
C THR A 214 -20.37 1.66 7.64
N LYS A 215 -20.13 1.77 8.97
CA LYS A 215 -19.29 2.84 9.54
C LYS A 215 -17.84 2.78 9.00
N SER A 216 -17.28 1.58 8.92
CA SER A 216 -15.92 1.38 8.38
C SER A 216 -15.84 1.67 6.87
N MET A 217 -16.90 1.32 6.12
CA MET A 217 -16.99 1.62 4.69
C MET A 217 -17.08 3.12 4.44
N VAL A 218 -17.97 3.83 5.16
CA VAL A 218 -18.12 5.28 5.03
C VAL A 218 -16.79 5.99 5.32
N PHE A 219 -16.08 5.59 6.37
CA PHE A 219 -14.76 6.15 6.70
C PHE A 219 -13.75 5.99 5.56
N VAL A 220 -13.67 4.80 4.96
CA VAL A 220 -12.78 4.51 3.83
C VAL A 220 -13.12 5.37 2.62
N TRP A 221 -14.40 5.51 2.28
CA TRP A 221 -14.84 6.30 1.14
C TRP A 221 -14.63 7.81 1.35
N ILE A 222 -14.81 8.32 2.57
CA ILE A 222 -14.44 9.70 2.93
C ILE A 222 -12.93 9.89 2.74
N THR A 223 -12.12 8.93 3.19
CA THR A 223 -10.66 9.01 3.04
C THR A 223 -10.25 9.03 1.56
N ALA A 224 -10.84 8.17 0.73
CA ALA A 224 -10.61 8.15 -0.71
C ALA A 224 -11.08 9.45 -1.40
N ALA A 225 -12.21 10.03 -0.98
CA ALA A 225 -12.70 11.29 -1.50
C ALA A 225 -11.79 12.48 -1.12
N LEU A 226 -11.27 12.52 0.11
CA LEU A 226 -10.29 13.54 0.50
C LEU A 226 -8.97 13.37 -0.27
N PHE A 227 -8.55 12.13 -0.52
CA PHE A 227 -7.38 11.85 -1.36
C PHE A 227 -7.55 12.38 -2.79
N LEU A 228 -8.75 12.23 -3.36
CA LEU A 228 -9.13 12.84 -4.64
C LEU A 228 -8.93 14.36 -4.60
N ILE A 229 -9.49 15.02 -3.59
CA ILE A 229 -9.43 16.48 -3.44
C ILE A 229 -7.97 16.96 -3.34
N VAL A 230 -7.16 16.30 -2.50
CA VAL A 230 -5.74 16.64 -2.33
C VAL A 230 -4.99 16.47 -3.66
N LEU A 231 -5.16 15.35 -4.34
CA LEU A 231 -4.55 15.12 -5.65
C LEU A 231 -4.99 16.15 -6.69
N PHE A 232 -6.27 16.53 -6.69
CA PHE A 232 -6.79 17.53 -7.61
C PHE A 232 -6.15 18.91 -7.38
N ILE A 233 -6.01 19.34 -6.13
CA ILE A 233 -5.33 20.58 -5.76
C ILE A 233 -3.87 20.53 -6.21
N VAL A 234 -3.16 19.46 -5.85
CA VAL A 234 -1.74 19.28 -6.19
C VAL A 234 -1.56 19.30 -7.70
N ALA A 235 -2.34 18.51 -8.42
CA ALA A 235 -2.20 18.42 -9.86
C ALA A 235 -2.52 19.76 -10.54
N THR A 236 -3.42 20.59 -9.99
CA THR A 236 -3.83 21.86 -10.60
C THR A 236 -2.86 23.00 -10.31
N TYR A 237 -2.38 23.11 -9.07
CA TYR A 237 -1.68 24.30 -8.59
C TYR A 237 -0.19 24.10 -8.33
N LEU A 238 0.29 22.87 -8.13
CA LEU A 238 1.69 22.63 -7.83
C LEU A 238 2.51 22.37 -9.11
N PRO A 239 3.78 22.82 -9.16
CA PRO A 239 4.71 22.53 -10.26
C PRO A 239 4.82 21.03 -10.54
N ARG A 240 5.10 20.65 -11.80
CA ARG A 240 5.37 19.25 -12.18
C ARG A 240 6.73 18.77 -11.66
N GLN A 241 6.82 18.54 -10.36
CA GLN A 241 7.97 17.97 -9.66
C GLN A 241 7.55 16.73 -8.89
N PRO A 242 8.46 15.78 -8.61
CA PRO A 242 8.16 14.66 -7.74
C PRO A 242 7.87 15.19 -6.32
N TYR A 243 6.75 14.78 -5.76
CA TYR A 243 6.36 15.08 -4.38
C TYR A 243 6.31 13.80 -3.53
N PRO A 244 6.65 13.89 -2.24
CA PRO A 244 6.44 12.79 -1.31
C PRO A 244 4.93 12.54 -1.17
N ALA A 245 4.47 11.45 -1.79
CA ALA A 245 3.06 11.09 -1.83
C ALA A 245 2.50 10.73 -0.44
N THR A 246 3.37 10.40 0.52
CA THR A 246 3.01 10.18 1.92
C THR A 246 2.39 11.42 2.58
N ILE A 247 2.73 12.64 2.13
CA ILE A 247 2.09 13.87 2.62
C ILE A 247 0.62 13.89 2.23
N PHE A 248 0.29 13.48 1.01
CA PHE A 248 -1.09 13.45 0.53
C PHE A 248 -1.90 12.39 1.28
N VAL A 249 -1.28 11.25 1.57
CA VAL A 249 -1.83 10.20 2.44
C VAL A 249 -2.13 10.75 3.84
N ALA A 250 -1.18 11.50 4.43
CA ALA A 250 -1.33 12.10 5.75
C ALA A 250 -2.53 13.05 5.82
N LEU A 251 -2.60 14.00 4.88
CA LEU A 251 -3.67 14.99 4.83
C LEU A 251 -5.04 14.34 4.67
N SER A 252 -5.13 13.35 3.78
CA SER A 252 -6.39 12.66 3.47
C SER A 252 -6.88 11.83 4.64
N PHE A 253 -6.00 11.05 5.26
CA PHE A 253 -6.35 10.22 6.41
C PHE A 253 -6.69 11.06 7.65
N MET A 254 -5.87 12.07 7.98
CA MET A 254 -6.11 12.92 9.14
C MET A 254 -7.39 13.74 8.98
N GLY A 255 -7.63 14.28 7.78
CA GLY A 255 -8.89 14.98 7.47
C GLY A 255 -10.10 14.06 7.64
N ALA A 256 -10.02 12.83 7.14
CA ALA A 256 -11.09 11.84 7.28
C ALA A 256 -11.34 11.48 8.75
N ALA A 257 -10.28 11.24 9.53
CA ALA A 257 -10.37 10.91 10.94
C ALA A 257 -11.06 12.04 11.74
N ILE A 258 -10.66 13.29 11.53
CA ILE A 258 -11.26 14.44 12.22
C ILE A 258 -12.72 14.63 11.82
N LEU A 259 -13.01 14.57 10.52
CA LEU A 259 -14.37 14.78 10.01
C LEU A 259 -15.31 13.66 10.48
N PHE A 260 -14.86 12.41 10.40
CA PHE A 260 -15.65 11.26 10.82
C PHE A 260 -15.90 11.26 12.32
N GLU A 261 -14.91 11.57 13.16
CA GLU A 261 -15.09 11.65 14.62
C GLU A 261 -16.06 12.78 15.02
N LYS A 262 -16.03 13.93 14.34
CA LYS A 262 -16.99 15.01 14.59
C LYS A 262 -18.43 14.64 14.22
N VAL A 263 -18.61 13.83 13.18
CA VAL A 263 -19.93 13.38 12.73
C VAL A 263 -20.43 12.21 13.59
N ALA A 264 -19.56 11.26 13.90
CA ALA A 264 -19.88 10.06 14.68
C ALA A 264 -20.03 10.34 16.19
N GLY A 265 -19.36 11.35 16.74
CA GLY A 265 -19.50 11.76 18.14
C GLY A 265 -20.75 12.59 18.46
N ARG A 266 -21.63 12.81 17.47
CA ARG A 266 -22.93 13.48 17.62
C ARG A 266 -24.13 12.51 17.66
N SER A 267 -23.89 11.19 17.64
CA SER A 267 -24.89 10.15 17.84
C SER A 267 -24.72 9.49 19.20
#